data_AF-A0A533QCQ7-F1
#
_entry.id   AF-A0A533QCQ7-F1
#
_cell.length_a   1.000
_cell.length_b   1.000
_cell.length_c   1.000
_cell.angle_alpha   90.00
_cell.angle_beta   90.00
_cell.angle_gamma   90.00
#
_symmetry.space_group_name_H-M   'P 1'
#
loop_
_entity.id
_entity.type
_entity.pdbx_description
1 polymer ?
#
loop_
_entity_poly.entity_id
_entity_poly.type
_entity_poly.pdbx_seq_one_letter_code
_entity_poly.pdbx_strand_id
1 'polypeptide(L)'
;MFYKPVKLLPKLLPVFFSAVGLLSSGCVIYPELVEKGMHAPKSERCGDCHKDIYNEWKNSPHARSFTNAEFKEETNTYQFTFCLGCHVPETIFTDKKIEPRSENLAEGVHCNSCHLNDCKLSGPTPAHGPHPIHEKNQFFRTSEMCGKCHIGTFLAWQKSDTIEEKKTCQDCHMPSIKRKLIQDDPWQKIYPKREGKQHLFSYQTLFDPHNTLLTMSFIKVIQCNGRIEGILELENTGIPHGVPTGDYGYREVVLIIELQDETGRVEDCKKESFFVEMKTALQYREKRCIPFYFHYDGDSYAIKATIHRISSHKDTDILLAEVKYKS
;
A
#
# COMPACT_ATOMS: atom_id res chain seq x y z
N MET A 1 100.07 2.61 -38.01
CA MET A 1 99.06 1.74 -38.63
C MET A 1 97.70 2.12 -38.07
N PHE A 2 96.75 2.42 -38.98
CA PHE A 2 95.28 2.36 -38.84
C PHE A 2 94.53 3.33 -37.89
N TYR A 3 94.16 4.49 -38.46
CA TYR A 3 92.79 5.00 -38.71
C TYR A 3 91.60 4.66 -37.77
N LYS A 4 91.05 5.73 -37.14
CA LYS A 4 89.62 6.17 -37.00
C LYS A 4 88.59 5.19 -36.35
N PRO A 5 87.37 5.60 -35.91
CA PRO A 5 86.62 6.84 -36.22
C PRO A 5 85.85 7.55 -35.08
N VAL A 6 85.40 8.75 -35.44
CA VAL A 6 84.38 9.64 -34.87
C VAL A 6 83.03 8.93 -34.63
N LYS A 7 82.34 9.24 -33.52
CA LYS A 7 80.91 8.94 -33.34
C LYS A 7 80.10 10.22 -33.09
N LEU A 8 79.08 10.40 -33.93
CA LEU A 8 78.01 11.40 -33.87
C LEU A 8 77.19 11.28 -32.57
N LEU A 9 76.79 12.43 -32.01
CA LEU A 9 75.67 12.57 -31.08
C LEU A 9 74.33 12.55 -31.85
N PRO A 10 73.30 11.81 -31.40
CA PRO A 10 71.92 12.12 -31.71
C PRO A 10 71.26 12.86 -30.52
N LYS A 11 70.62 13.99 -30.82
CA LYS A 11 69.71 14.71 -29.92
C LYS A 11 68.47 13.85 -29.66
N LEU A 12 68.19 13.53 -28.39
CA LEU A 12 66.92 12.95 -27.95
C LEU A 12 66.02 14.09 -27.42
N LEU A 13 64.91 14.36 -28.11
CA LEU A 13 63.79 15.14 -27.58
C LEU A 13 63.05 14.27 -26.54
N PRO A 14 62.64 14.79 -25.37
CA PRO A 14 61.75 14.08 -24.49
C PRO A 14 60.31 14.23 -25.01
N VAL A 15 59.73 13.14 -25.50
CA VAL A 15 58.28 13.04 -25.72
C VAL A 15 57.63 12.90 -24.35
N PHE A 16 57.02 13.99 -23.87
CA PHE A 16 56.12 13.95 -22.72
C PHE A 16 54.88 13.13 -23.09
N PHE A 17 54.89 11.85 -22.76
CA PHE A 17 53.67 11.04 -22.71
C PHE A 17 52.84 11.56 -21.52
N SER A 18 51.91 12.48 -21.80
CA SER A 18 50.85 12.81 -20.86
C SER A 18 49.96 11.58 -20.75
N ALA A 19 50.14 10.80 -19.68
CA ALA A 19 49.21 9.78 -19.26
C ALA A 19 47.91 10.47 -18.81
N VAL A 20 47.06 10.82 -19.78
CA VAL A 20 45.64 11.07 -19.52
C VAL A 20 45.08 9.73 -19.08
N GLY A 21 45.00 9.53 -17.76
CA GLY A 21 44.27 8.43 -17.18
C GLY A 21 42.84 8.53 -17.66
N LEU A 22 42.46 7.70 -18.63
CA LEU A 22 41.07 7.33 -18.83
C LEU A 22 40.65 6.69 -17.50
N LEU A 23 39.95 7.45 -16.67
CA LEU A 23 39.08 6.89 -15.65
C LEU A 23 38.03 6.09 -16.42
N SER A 24 38.32 4.81 -16.63
CA SER A 24 37.34 3.81 -17.02
C SER A 24 36.19 3.99 -16.04
N SER A 25 35.08 4.54 -16.52
CA SER A 25 33.83 4.60 -15.80
C SER A 25 33.36 3.15 -15.67
N GLY A 26 33.95 2.43 -14.71
CA GLY A 26 33.55 1.08 -14.37
C GLY A 26 32.08 1.13 -14.03
N CYS A 27 31.33 0.16 -14.55
CA CYS A 27 29.94 -0.03 -14.16
C CYS A 27 29.93 -0.24 -12.65
N VAL A 28 29.56 0.79 -11.88
CA VAL A 28 29.49 0.68 -10.41
C VAL A 28 28.39 -0.32 -10.11
N ILE A 29 28.74 -1.41 -9.42
CA ILE A 29 27.80 -2.41 -8.92
C ILE A 29 27.75 -2.27 -7.41
N TYR A 30 26.54 -2.29 -6.87
CA TYR A 30 26.17 -2.22 -5.45
C TYR A 30 25.66 -3.60 -4.98
N PRO A 31 26.54 -4.61 -4.83
CA PRO A 31 26.15 -5.93 -4.36
C PRO A 31 25.64 -5.91 -2.91
N GLU A 32 26.00 -4.89 -2.12
CA GLU A 32 25.53 -4.73 -0.75
C GLU A 32 24.01 -4.56 -0.65
N LEU A 33 23.34 -4.14 -1.74
CA LEU A 33 21.89 -3.94 -1.74
C LEU A 33 21.07 -5.23 -1.63
N VAL A 34 21.70 -6.39 -1.83
CA VAL A 34 21.07 -7.71 -1.76
C VAL A 34 21.57 -8.57 -0.59
N GLU A 35 22.39 -7.98 0.29
CA GLU A 35 22.84 -8.65 1.49
C GLU A 35 21.70 -8.82 2.50
N LYS A 36 21.86 -9.81 3.39
CA LYS A 36 20.88 -10.21 4.41
C LYS A 36 21.51 -10.17 5.80
N GLY A 37 20.66 -10.21 6.84
CA GLY A 37 21.11 -10.28 8.22
C GLY A 37 21.84 -8.99 8.63
N MET A 38 22.95 -9.13 9.35
CA MET A 38 23.69 -7.98 9.89
C MET A 38 24.17 -6.96 8.85
N HIS A 39 24.31 -7.39 7.59
CA HIS A 39 24.74 -6.52 6.50
C HIS A 39 23.58 -6.03 5.62
N ALA A 40 22.33 -6.35 5.95
CA ALA A 40 21.21 -5.92 5.13
C ALA A 40 21.12 -4.38 5.07
N PRO A 41 20.92 -3.81 3.87
CA PRO A 41 20.81 -2.38 3.70
C PRO A 41 19.54 -1.85 4.36
N LYS A 42 19.57 -0.58 4.77
CA LYS A 42 18.35 0.18 5.04
C LYS A 42 17.65 0.51 3.73
N SER A 43 16.32 0.60 3.75
CA SER A 43 15.52 0.99 2.59
C SER A 43 15.87 2.37 2.03
N GLU A 44 16.45 3.24 2.87
CA GLU A 44 17.00 4.54 2.44
C GLU A 44 18.02 4.39 1.30
N ARG A 45 18.82 3.32 1.30
CA ARG A 45 19.77 3.04 0.21
C ARG A 45 19.09 2.74 -1.11
N CYS A 46 17.91 2.12 -1.09
CA CYS A 46 17.08 1.98 -2.28
C CYS A 46 16.56 3.34 -2.75
N GLY A 47 16.25 4.24 -1.80
CA GLY A 47 15.78 5.60 -2.02
C GLY A 47 16.78 6.54 -2.70
N ASP A 48 18.08 6.25 -2.65
CA ASP A 48 19.09 7.01 -3.38
C ASP A 48 18.81 7.03 -4.89
N CYS A 49 18.36 5.89 -5.43
CA CYS A 49 18.02 5.72 -6.85
C CYS A 49 16.50 5.73 -7.11
N HIS A 50 15.70 5.13 -6.23
CA HIS A 50 14.24 4.96 -6.37
C HIS A 50 13.45 5.95 -5.50
N LYS A 51 13.78 7.24 -5.60
CA LYS A 51 13.30 8.31 -4.72
C LYS A 51 11.78 8.33 -4.58
N ASP A 52 11.06 8.25 -5.68
CA ASP A 52 9.58 8.32 -5.69
C ASP A 52 8.96 7.11 -4.96
N ILE A 53 9.49 5.90 -5.22
CA ILE A 53 9.01 4.65 -4.59
C ILE A 53 9.31 4.66 -3.10
N TYR A 54 10.53 5.06 -2.73
CA TYR A 54 10.93 5.14 -1.33
C TYR A 54 10.05 6.13 -0.55
N ASN A 55 9.72 7.29 -1.12
CA ASN A 55 8.85 8.27 -0.48
C ASN A 55 7.40 7.76 -0.32
N GLU A 56 6.86 7.04 -1.32
CA GLU A 56 5.56 6.38 -1.19
C GLU A 56 5.58 5.34 -0.07
N TRP A 57 6.55 4.43 -0.09
CA TRP A 57 6.69 3.36 0.89
C TRP A 57 6.90 3.91 2.30
N LYS A 58 7.81 4.87 2.50
CA LYS A 58 8.17 5.44 3.81
C LYS A 58 6.96 5.99 4.58
N ASN A 59 5.96 6.50 3.86
CA ASN A 59 4.73 7.04 4.42
C ASN A 59 3.59 6.01 4.51
N SER A 60 3.79 4.80 3.99
CA SER A 60 2.77 3.74 3.95
C SER A 60 2.55 3.08 5.32
N PRO A 61 1.45 2.32 5.49
CA PRO A 61 1.28 1.44 6.64
C PRO A 61 2.34 0.33 6.71
N HIS A 62 2.86 -0.14 5.58
CA HIS A 62 3.90 -1.19 5.52
C HIS A 62 5.22 -0.74 6.16
N ALA A 63 5.69 0.47 5.88
CA ALA A 63 6.91 1.00 6.52
C ALA A 63 6.75 1.20 8.04
N ARG A 64 5.51 1.30 8.53
CA ARG A 64 5.17 1.49 9.94
C ARG A 64 4.62 0.25 10.62
N SER A 65 4.59 -0.91 9.95
CA SER A 65 3.92 -2.12 10.47
C SER A 65 4.48 -2.55 11.83
N PHE A 66 5.77 -2.38 12.07
CA PHE A 66 6.40 -2.68 13.35
C PHE A 66 6.27 -1.57 14.39
N THR A 67 6.37 -0.31 13.96
CA THR A 67 6.45 0.87 14.84
C THR A 67 5.08 1.47 15.16
N ASN A 68 4.01 0.96 14.55
CA ASN A 68 2.64 1.36 14.85
C ASN A 68 2.31 1.14 16.34
N ALA A 69 1.75 2.17 16.97
CA ALA A 69 1.47 2.19 18.41
C ALA A 69 0.35 1.19 18.78
N GLU A 70 -0.74 1.15 18.01
CA GLU A 70 -1.84 0.19 18.20
C GLU A 70 -1.30 -1.25 18.13
N PHE A 71 -0.48 -1.55 17.12
CA PHE A 71 0.13 -2.87 16.98
C PHE A 71 1.01 -3.23 18.18
N LYS A 72 1.83 -2.29 18.65
CA LYS A 72 2.69 -2.51 19.83
C LYS A 72 1.84 -2.78 21.08
N GLU A 73 0.73 -2.07 21.25
CA GLU A 73 -0.20 -2.27 22.37
C GLU A 73 -0.93 -3.63 22.26
N GLU A 74 -1.56 -3.90 21.11
CA GLU A 74 -2.31 -5.13 20.83
C GLU A 74 -1.43 -6.40 20.93
N THR A 75 -0.11 -6.28 20.73
CA THR A 75 0.84 -7.39 20.87
C THR A 75 1.52 -7.48 22.23
N ASN A 76 1.05 -6.72 23.22
CA ASN A 76 1.66 -6.58 24.54
C ASN A 76 3.18 -6.31 24.45
N THR A 77 3.55 -5.27 23.71
CA THR A 77 4.94 -4.91 23.42
C THR A 77 5.69 -6.06 22.72
N TYR A 78 5.12 -6.54 21.60
CA TYR A 78 5.72 -7.56 20.73
C TYR A 78 5.91 -8.96 21.36
N GLN A 79 5.21 -9.27 22.46
CA GLN A 79 5.25 -10.61 23.05
C GLN A 79 4.60 -11.67 22.16
N PHE A 80 3.67 -11.28 21.30
CA PHE A 80 3.06 -12.16 20.30
C PHE A 80 3.96 -12.30 19.07
N THR A 81 5.02 -13.09 19.21
CA THR A 81 6.07 -13.25 18.19
C THR A 81 5.58 -13.79 16.85
N PHE A 82 4.43 -14.48 16.83
CA PHE A 82 3.82 -14.94 15.58
C PHE A 82 3.40 -13.80 14.65
N CYS A 83 3.13 -12.60 15.19
CA CYS A 83 2.79 -11.42 14.40
C CYS A 83 4.00 -10.87 13.61
N LEU A 84 5.22 -11.10 14.10
CA LEU A 84 6.44 -10.49 13.56
C LEU A 84 6.78 -11.00 12.15
N GLY A 85 6.39 -12.22 11.81
CA GLY A 85 6.56 -12.74 10.45
C GLY A 85 5.87 -11.89 9.39
N CYS A 86 4.74 -11.22 9.71
CA CYS A 86 4.04 -10.34 8.79
C CYS A 86 4.41 -8.86 8.98
N HIS A 87 4.83 -8.48 10.19
CA HIS A 87 5.11 -7.07 10.54
C HIS A 87 6.58 -6.67 10.35
N VAL A 88 7.51 -7.62 10.33
CA VAL A 88 8.94 -7.46 9.99
C VAL A 88 9.45 -8.68 9.20
N PRO A 89 8.82 -9.05 8.07
CA PRO A 89 9.17 -10.26 7.31
C PRO A 89 10.62 -10.25 6.83
N GLU A 90 11.36 -11.36 6.95
CA GLU A 90 12.63 -11.50 6.23
C GLU A 90 12.40 -11.57 4.72
N THR A 91 11.46 -12.41 4.28
CA THR A 91 11.08 -12.56 2.87
C THR A 91 9.68 -13.15 2.74
N ILE A 92 8.95 -12.76 1.70
CA ILE A 92 7.66 -13.36 1.34
C ILE A 92 7.80 -14.58 0.40
N PHE A 93 9.00 -14.87 -0.09
CA PHE A 93 9.28 -15.96 -1.03
C PHE A 93 9.48 -17.29 -0.29
N THR A 94 8.44 -17.74 0.40
CA THR A 94 8.43 -18.99 1.16
C THR A 94 7.04 -19.63 1.14
N ASP A 95 7.00 -20.96 1.16
CA ASP A 95 5.78 -21.74 1.35
C ASP A 95 5.59 -22.18 2.80
N LYS A 96 6.55 -21.86 3.66
CA LYS A 96 6.47 -22.05 5.11
C LYS A 96 5.98 -20.78 5.78
N LYS A 97 5.87 -20.82 7.11
CA LYS A 97 5.68 -19.64 7.94
C LYS A 97 6.78 -18.61 7.61
N ILE A 98 6.40 -17.34 7.51
CA ILE A 98 7.34 -16.25 7.28
C ILE A 98 8.11 -16.00 8.58
N GLU A 99 9.42 -16.09 8.50
CA GLU A 99 10.30 -15.75 9.61
C GLU A 99 10.52 -14.23 9.67
N PRO A 100 10.60 -13.67 10.89
CA PRO A 100 10.93 -12.26 11.06
C PRO A 100 12.43 -12.02 10.84
N ARG A 101 12.75 -10.84 10.30
CA ARG A 101 14.13 -10.32 10.30
C ARG A 101 14.53 -9.83 11.70
N SER A 102 15.84 -9.69 11.92
CA SER A 102 16.42 -9.23 13.20
C SER A 102 16.96 -7.79 13.14
N GLU A 103 17.20 -7.32 11.92
CA GLU A 103 17.83 -6.07 11.56
C GLU A 103 16.78 -5.06 11.09
N ASN A 104 17.10 -3.76 11.14
CA ASN A 104 16.29 -2.67 10.58
C ASN A 104 14.79 -2.69 10.95
N LEU A 105 14.39 -3.25 12.11
CA LEU A 105 12.99 -3.57 12.46
C LEU A 105 12.03 -2.39 12.31
N ALA A 106 12.52 -1.18 12.60
CA ALA A 106 11.75 0.06 12.49
C ALA A 106 11.18 0.34 11.08
N GLU A 107 11.75 -0.29 10.04
CA GLU A 107 11.28 -0.20 8.66
C GLU A 107 10.07 -1.12 8.35
N GLY A 108 9.57 -1.90 9.31
CA GLY A 108 8.40 -2.74 9.10
C GLY A 108 8.55 -3.75 7.94
N VAL A 109 7.58 -3.80 7.05
CA VAL A 109 7.68 -4.51 5.76
C VAL A 109 8.44 -3.62 4.78
N HIS A 110 9.72 -3.91 4.59
CA HIS A 110 10.65 -3.07 3.83
C HIS A 110 10.91 -3.59 2.40
N CYS A 111 11.74 -2.89 1.62
CA CYS A 111 11.97 -3.23 0.20
C CYS A 111 12.42 -4.68 0.00
N ASN A 112 13.39 -5.14 0.80
CA ASN A 112 13.96 -6.47 0.64
C ASN A 112 12.98 -7.58 1.05
N SER A 113 12.10 -7.37 2.04
CA SER A 113 11.05 -8.33 2.39
C SER A 113 10.19 -8.75 1.20
N CYS A 114 9.89 -7.81 0.29
CA CYS A 114 9.03 -8.03 -0.86
C CYS A 114 9.78 -8.31 -2.16
N HIS A 115 10.96 -7.73 -2.35
CA HIS A 115 11.68 -7.77 -3.64
C HIS A 115 12.88 -8.71 -3.67
N LEU A 116 13.46 -9.04 -2.51
CA LEU A 116 14.67 -9.86 -2.42
C LEU A 116 14.31 -11.35 -2.35
N ASN A 117 14.81 -12.10 -3.33
CA ASN A 117 14.82 -13.57 -3.31
C ASN A 117 16.17 -14.07 -3.81
N ASP A 118 16.75 -15.08 -3.15
CA ASP A 118 18.03 -15.68 -3.55
C ASP A 118 19.14 -14.66 -3.87
N CYS A 119 19.32 -13.68 -2.97
CA CYS A 119 20.29 -12.58 -3.10
C CYS A 119 20.16 -11.78 -4.41
N LYS A 120 18.95 -11.70 -4.98
CA LYS A 120 18.65 -10.90 -6.17
C LYS A 120 17.33 -10.17 -6.01
N LEU A 121 17.28 -8.93 -6.49
CA LEU A 121 16.04 -8.15 -6.50
C LEU A 121 15.22 -8.46 -7.76
N SER A 122 13.91 -8.57 -7.62
CA SER A 122 13.02 -8.89 -8.74
C SER A 122 11.77 -8.01 -8.76
N GLY A 123 11.08 -7.99 -9.90
CA GLY A 123 9.85 -7.21 -10.08
C GLY A 123 9.05 -7.66 -11.31
N PRO A 124 7.90 -7.03 -11.60
CA PRO A 124 6.95 -7.47 -12.62
C PRO A 124 7.39 -7.19 -14.06
N THR A 125 8.51 -6.49 -14.25
CA THR A 125 9.02 -6.05 -15.56
C THR A 125 10.53 -6.32 -15.64
N PRO A 126 11.07 -6.58 -16.85
CA PRO A 126 12.51 -6.64 -17.04
C PRO A 126 13.18 -5.36 -16.52
N ALA A 127 14.27 -5.54 -15.80
CA ALA A 127 15.09 -4.45 -15.28
C ALA A 127 16.55 -4.85 -15.37
N HIS A 128 17.38 -3.84 -15.61
CA HIS A 128 18.82 -3.90 -15.44
C HIS A 128 19.19 -2.74 -14.55
N GLY A 129 20.31 -2.82 -13.85
CA GLY A 129 20.72 -1.78 -12.93
C GLY A 129 22.01 -2.16 -12.23
N PRO A 130 22.56 -1.24 -11.42
CA PRO A 130 23.85 -1.40 -10.77
C PRO A 130 23.77 -2.32 -9.54
N HIS A 131 22.89 -3.31 -9.48
CA HIS A 131 22.84 -4.29 -8.37
C HIS A 131 22.32 -5.62 -8.88
N PRO A 132 22.52 -6.73 -8.14
CA PRO A 132 22.03 -8.04 -8.56
C PRO A 132 20.51 -8.04 -8.76
N ILE A 133 20.08 -8.37 -9.98
CA ILE A 133 18.68 -8.39 -10.39
C ILE A 133 18.36 -9.77 -10.96
N HIS A 134 17.24 -10.35 -10.55
CA HIS A 134 16.68 -11.55 -11.16
C HIS A 134 15.81 -11.16 -12.37
N GLU A 135 15.53 -12.13 -13.24
CA GLU A 135 14.54 -11.94 -14.31
C GLU A 135 13.17 -11.52 -13.78
N LYS A 136 12.33 -10.99 -14.68
CA LYS A 136 10.96 -10.58 -14.35
C LYS A 136 10.22 -11.72 -13.65
N ASN A 137 9.50 -11.40 -12.59
CA ASN A 137 8.73 -12.38 -11.83
C ASN A 137 7.23 -12.03 -11.91
N GLN A 138 6.43 -12.97 -12.41
CA GLN A 138 4.98 -12.77 -12.55
C GLN A 138 4.23 -12.76 -11.21
N PHE A 139 4.84 -13.29 -10.14
CA PHE A 139 4.26 -13.27 -8.79
C PHE A 139 3.90 -11.86 -8.31
N PHE A 140 4.66 -10.84 -8.71
CA PHE A 140 4.35 -9.43 -8.40
C PHE A 140 3.04 -8.92 -9.02
N ARG A 141 2.46 -9.65 -9.98
CA ARG A 141 1.19 -9.34 -10.63
C ARG A 141 0.01 -10.12 -10.07
N THR A 142 0.21 -10.96 -9.05
CA THR A 142 -0.85 -11.77 -8.45
C THR A 142 -1.19 -11.26 -7.05
N SER A 143 -2.46 -11.35 -6.67
CA SER A 143 -2.91 -11.06 -5.29
C SER A 143 -2.30 -12.03 -4.26
N GLU A 144 -1.76 -13.17 -4.71
CA GLU A 144 -1.12 -14.19 -3.87
C GLU A 144 0.08 -13.61 -3.09
N MET A 145 0.83 -12.68 -3.69
CA MET A 145 1.90 -11.95 -3.01
C MET A 145 1.41 -11.27 -1.73
N CYS A 146 0.24 -10.62 -1.80
CA CYS A 146 -0.38 -9.96 -0.65
C CYS A 146 -0.93 -10.99 0.34
N GLY A 147 -1.45 -12.11 -0.17
CA GLY A 147 -2.01 -13.22 0.60
C GLY A 147 -0.99 -13.97 1.47
N LYS A 148 0.33 -13.79 1.25
CA LYS A 148 1.37 -14.33 2.14
C LYS A 148 1.25 -13.77 3.57
N CYS A 149 0.78 -12.53 3.73
CA CYS A 149 0.53 -11.90 5.03
C CYS A 149 -0.97 -11.64 5.31
N HIS A 150 -1.74 -11.25 4.28
CA HIS A 150 -3.17 -10.92 4.41
C HIS A 150 -4.05 -12.13 4.12
N ILE A 151 -3.88 -13.21 4.88
CA ILE A 151 -4.40 -14.54 4.56
C ILE A 151 -5.94 -14.55 4.49
N GLY A 152 -6.64 -14.13 5.55
CA GLY A 152 -8.09 -14.21 5.59
C GLY A 152 -8.77 -13.20 4.66
N THR A 153 -8.18 -12.02 4.50
CA THR A 153 -8.63 -11.05 3.47
C THR A 153 -8.45 -11.62 2.06
N PHE A 154 -7.30 -12.25 1.78
CA PHE A 154 -7.05 -12.90 0.49
C PHE A 154 -8.01 -14.06 0.23
N LEU A 155 -8.32 -14.88 1.24
CA LEU A 155 -9.30 -15.96 1.14
C LEU A 155 -10.72 -15.41 0.90
N ALA A 156 -11.11 -14.33 1.59
CA ALA A 156 -12.38 -13.64 1.35
C ALA A 156 -12.45 -13.08 -0.07
N TRP A 157 -11.34 -12.46 -0.53
CA TRP A 157 -11.19 -12.03 -1.91
C TRP A 157 -11.33 -13.20 -2.87
N GLN A 158 -10.59 -14.30 -2.70
CA GLN A 158 -10.71 -15.48 -3.56
C GLN A 158 -12.15 -16.02 -3.68
N LYS A 159 -12.91 -16.00 -2.58
CA LYS A 159 -14.30 -16.47 -2.51
C LYS A 159 -15.34 -15.52 -3.11
N SER A 160 -15.03 -14.24 -3.27
CA SER A 160 -15.95 -13.30 -3.91
C SER A 160 -16.17 -13.79 -5.37
N ASP A 161 -17.40 -14.22 -5.71
CA ASP A 161 -17.76 -14.97 -6.93
C ASP A 161 -17.21 -14.39 -8.25
N THR A 162 -17.11 -15.28 -9.25
CA THR A 162 -16.36 -15.19 -10.52
C THR A 162 -16.85 -14.14 -11.52
N ILE A 163 -15.92 -13.49 -12.25
CA ILE A 163 -15.74 -13.47 -13.73
C ILE A 163 -14.77 -12.34 -14.13
N GLU A 164 -13.85 -12.67 -15.06
CA GLU A 164 -12.95 -11.91 -15.98
C GLU A 164 -12.33 -10.53 -15.62
N GLU A 165 -12.91 -9.74 -14.73
CA GLU A 165 -12.49 -8.36 -14.39
C GLU A 165 -12.15 -8.17 -12.91
N LYS A 166 -11.84 -9.26 -12.20
CA LYS A 166 -11.47 -9.17 -10.79
C LYS A 166 -10.14 -8.44 -10.64
N LYS A 167 -10.22 -7.17 -10.23
CA LYS A 167 -9.07 -6.36 -9.83
C LYS A 167 -8.21 -7.13 -8.82
N THR A 168 -6.91 -7.15 -9.08
CA THR A 168 -5.92 -7.66 -8.12
C THR A 168 -5.85 -6.73 -6.91
N CYS A 169 -5.29 -7.21 -5.80
CA CYS A 169 -5.03 -6.36 -4.63
C CYS A 169 -4.25 -5.10 -5.03
N GLN A 170 -3.28 -5.25 -5.93
CA GLN A 170 -2.44 -4.18 -6.45
C GLN A 170 -3.20 -3.16 -7.30
N ASP A 171 -4.29 -3.53 -7.95
CA ASP A 171 -5.04 -2.59 -8.80
C ASP A 171 -5.76 -1.51 -7.98
N CYS A 172 -6.14 -1.82 -6.74
CA CYS A 172 -6.70 -0.84 -5.80
C CYS A 172 -5.65 -0.29 -4.83
N HIS A 173 -4.84 -1.14 -4.19
CA HIS A 173 -3.93 -0.70 -3.12
C HIS A 173 -2.55 -0.24 -3.58
N MET A 174 -2.22 -0.45 -4.86
CA MET A 174 -1.00 0.04 -5.50
C MET A 174 -1.33 0.66 -6.87
N PRO A 175 -2.12 1.75 -6.95
CA PRO A 175 -2.63 2.25 -8.22
C PRO A 175 -1.55 2.43 -9.30
N SER A 176 -1.94 2.22 -10.56
CA SER A 176 -1.01 2.31 -11.69
C SER A 176 -0.50 3.74 -11.87
N ILE A 177 0.78 3.88 -12.20
CA ILE A 177 1.44 5.17 -12.44
C ILE A 177 2.47 5.04 -13.56
N LYS A 178 2.52 6.04 -14.46
CA LYS A 178 3.57 6.16 -15.46
C LYS A 178 4.71 7.06 -14.96
N ARG A 179 5.85 6.46 -14.61
CA ARG A 179 7.01 7.19 -14.05
C ARG A 179 8.35 6.63 -14.50
N LYS A 180 9.42 7.37 -14.27
CA LYS A 180 10.78 6.80 -14.30
C LYS A 180 10.94 5.89 -13.09
N LEU A 181 11.67 4.79 -13.24
CA LEU A 181 11.99 3.93 -12.10
C LEU A 181 13.11 4.51 -11.25
N ILE A 182 14.11 5.11 -11.90
CA ILE A 182 15.34 5.63 -11.28
C ILE A 182 15.38 7.14 -11.50
N GLN A 183 15.56 7.89 -10.41
CA GLN A 183 15.62 9.36 -10.35
C GLN A 183 17.02 9.88 -10.00
N ASP A 184 18.05 9.04 -10.14
CA ASP A 184 19.44 9.40 -9.86
C ASP A 184 20.30 9.48 -11.13
N ASP A 185 21.28 10.38 -11.16
CA ASP A 185 22.18 10.56 -12.31
C ASP A 185 23.40 9.62 -12.27
N PRO A 186 23.89 9.14 -13.43
CA PRO A 186 23.38 9.38 -14.79
C PRO A 186 22.24 8.43 -15.18
N TRP A 187 21.88 7.47 -14.33
CA TRP A 187 20.94 6.38 -14.63
C TRP A 187 19.57 6.86 -15.12
N GLN A 188 19.04 7.94 -14.55
CA GLN A 188 17.77 8.52 -14.94
C GLN A 188 17.70 8.95 -16.42
N LYS A 189 18.85 9.16 -17.09
CA LYS A 189 18.93 9.50 -18.51
C LYS A 189 18.79 8.28 -19.43
N ILE A 190 19.09 7.09 -18.90
CA ILE A 190 19.07 5.81 -19.62
C ILE A 190 17.69 5.16 -19.54
N TYR A 191 16.97 5.33 -18.42
CA TYR A 191 15.67 4.69 -18.22
C TYR A 191 14.50 5.56 -18.68
N PRO A 192 13.68 5.08 -19.64
CA PRO A 192 12.46 5.77 -20.01
C PRO A 192 11.39 5.67 -18.92
N LYS A 193 10.39 6.55 -19.01
CA LYS A 193 9.16 6.38 -18.23
C LYS A 193 8.46 5.08 -18.64
N ARG A 194 7.95 4.35 -17.66
CA ARG A 194 7.22 3.10 -17.86
C ARG A 194 6.02 3.01 -16.92
N GLU A 195 5.09 2.13 -17.26
CA GLU A 195 4.02 1.76 -16.35
C GLU A 195 4.60 1.04 -15.13
N GLY A 196 4.14 1.45 -13.96
CA GLY A 196 4.49 0.90 -12.67
C GLY A 196 3.31 0.99 -11.71
N LYS A 197 3.56 0.66 -10.46
CA LYS A 197 2.57 0.65 -9.38
C LYS A 197 3.07 1.56 -8.25
N GLN A 198 2.17 2.31 -7.63
CA GLN A 198 2.49 3.14 -6.47
C GLN A 198 2.64 2.28 -5.22
N HIS A 199 3.59 2.60 -4.34
CA HIS A 199 3.87 1.85 -3.10
C HIS A 199 3.16 2.49 -1.89
N LEU A 200 1.91 2.91 -2.08
CA LEU A 200 1.10 3.58 -1.05
C LEU A 200 0.50 2.59 -0.05
N PHE A 201 0.10 1.39 -0.52
CA PHE A 201 -0.52 0.33 0.27
C PHE A 201 -1.70 0.83 1.12
N SER A 202 -2.50 1.69 0.52
CA SER A 202 -3.49 2.53 1.19
C SER A 202 -4.86 2.31 0.55
N TYR A 203 -5.92 2.54 1.33
CA TYR A 203 -7.30 2.56 0.83
C TYR A 203 -7.85 4.00 0.72
N GLN A 204 -7.16 4.99 1.29
CA GLN A 204 -7.67 6.37 1.39
C GLN A 204 -7.94 6.98 0.02
N THR A 205 -7.13 6.63 -0.99
CA THR A 205 -7.30 7.14 -2.36
C THR A 205 -8.44 6.44 -3.13
N LEU A 206 -9.10 5.43 -2.55
CA LEU A 206 -10.16 4.68 -3.21
C LEU A 206 -11.54 5.30 -3.03
N PHE A 207 -11.73 6.06 -1.96
CA PHE A 207 -13.00 6.70 -1.60
C PHE A 207 -12.94 8.17 -2.01
N ASP A 208 -13.10 8.42 -3.30
CA ASP A 208 -13.35 9.75 -3.85
C ASP A 208 -14.85 9.91 -4.20
N PRO A 209 -15.37 11.14 -4.36
CA PRO A 209 -16.77 11.37 -4.71
C PRO A 209 -17.23 10.79 -6.06
N HIS A 210 -16.29 10.42 -6.94
CA HIS A 210 -16.53 9.89 -8.27
C HIS A 210 -16.45 8.36 -8.35
N ASN A 211 -15.96 7.68 -7.31
CA ASN A 211 -15.78 6.23 -7.25
C ASN A 211 -16.64 5.61 -6.16
N THR A 212 -17.82 5.11 -6.55
CA THR A 212 -18.79 4.57 -5.60
C THR A 212 -18.57 3.07 -5.35
N LEU A 213 -17.71 2.77 -4.38
CA LEU A 213 -17.42 1.39 -3.95
C LEU A 213 -18.42 0.84 -2.93
N LEU A 214 -19.12 1.74 -2.23
CA LEU A 214 -20.23 1.48 -1.33
C LEU A 214 -21.39 2.37 -1.76
N THR A 215 -22.55 1.78 -2.05
CA THR A 215 -23.75 2.56 -2.42
C THR A 215 -24.72 2.59 -1.25
N MET A 216 -25.41 3.73 -1.11
CA MET A 216 -26.46 3.90 -0.11
C MET A 216 -27.69 4.54 -0.76
N SER A 217 -28.87 4.05 -0.43
CA SER A 217 -30.13 4.64 -0.88
C SER A 217 -31.21 4.58 0.20
N PHE A 218 -31.96 5.67 0.33
CA PHE A 218 -33.11 5.73 1.22
C PHE A 218 -34.34 5.19 0.50
N ILE A 219 -35.04 4.26 1.14
CA ILE A 219 -36.22 3.58 0.60
C ILE A 219 -37.36 3.66 1.61
N LYS A 220 -38.58 3.90 1.13
CA LYS A 220 -39.81 3.97 1.96
C LYS A 220 -39.69 4.94 3.13
N VAL A 221 -39.16 6.14 2.90
CA VAL A 221 -39.16 7.20 3.93
C VAL A 221 -40.57 7.75 4.05
N ILE A 222 -41.15 7.64 5.25
CA ILE A 222 -42.52 8.05 5.56
C ILE A 222 -42.48 8.91 6.83
N GLN A 223 -43.18 10.04 6.80
CA GLN A 223 -43.49 10.84 7.97
C GLN A 223 -44.96 10.66 8.34
N CYS A 224 -45.25 10.24 9.57
CA CYS A 224 -46.61 10.07 10.07
C CYS A 224 -46.63 10.28 11.59
N ASN A 225 -47.58 11.08 12.10
CA ASN A 225 -47.81 11.29 13.54
C ASN A 225 -46.54 11.69 14.34
N GLY A 226 -45.80 12.71 13.89
CA GLY A 226 -44.60 13.19 14.58
C GLY A 226 -43.41 12.23 14.52
N ARG A 227 -43.44 11.27 13.59
CA ARG A 227 -42.44 10.22 13.43
C ARG A 227 -42.02 10.12 11.99
N ILE A 228 -40.71 10.00 11.78
CA ILE A 228 -40.10 9.67 10.50
C ILE A 228 -39.55 8.25 10.59
N GLU A 229 -39.90 7.39 9.64
CA GLU A 229 -39.35 6.04 9.53
C GLU A 229 -38.99 5.70 8.10
N GLY A 230 -38.02 4.80 7.92
CA GLY A 230 -37.61 4.36 6.60
C GLY A 230 -36.52 3.29 6.66
N ILE A 231 -36.01 2.94 5.49
CA ILE A 231 -34.94 1.96 5.32
C ILE A 231 -33.79 2.62 4.57
N LEU A 232 -32.57 2.46 5.07
CA LEU A 232 -31.37 2.69 4.29
C LEU A 232 -30.91 1.35 3.71
N GLU A 233 -30.87 1.21 2.39
CA GLU A 233 -30.17 0.10 1.73
C GLU A 233 -28.71 0.50 1.55
N LEU A 234 -27.80 -0.30 2.12
CA LEU A 234 -26.36 -0.18 2.01
C LEU A 234 -25.81 -1.39 1.25
N GLU A 235 -25.02 -1.18 0.20
CA GLU A 235 -24.45 -2.25 -0.61
C GLU A 235 -22.94 -2.08 -0.82
N ASN A 236 -22.21 -3.19 -0.71
CA ASN A 236 -20.81 -3.26 -1.14
C ASN A 236 -20.74 -3.65 -2.62
N THR A 237 -20.67 -2.64 -3.47
CA THR A 237 -20.71 -2.81 -4.93
C THR A 237 -19.36 -3.14 -5.53
N GLY A 238 -18.27 -2.58 -4.98
CA GLY A 238 -16.96 -2.54 -5.64
C GLY A 238 -15.78 -3.09 -4.85
N ILE A 239 -15.99 -3.56 -3.61
CA ILE A 239 -14.91 -4.03 -2.73
C ILE A 239 -14.98 -5.56 -2.63
N PRO A 240 -14.13 -6.31 -3.36
CA PRO A 240 -14.17 -7.77 -3.42
C PRO A 240 -13.58 -8.43 -2.16
N HIS A 241 -14.04 -8.02 -0.98
CA HIS A 241 -13.84 -8.60 0.35
C HIS A 241 -14.81 -7.93 1.33
N GLY A 242 -14.84 -8.37 2.60
CA GLY A 242 -15.66 -7.73 3.63
C GLY A 242 -15.27 -6.28 3.91
N VAL A 243 -16.23 -5.47 4.36
CA VAL A 243 -16.00 -4.11 4.87
C VAL A 243 -16.56 -4.01 6.30
N PRO A 244 -15.72 -3.89 7.33
CA PRO A 244 -14.25 -3.96 7.30
C PRO A 244 -13.71 -5.36 6.96
N THR A 245 -12.39 -5.44 6.71
CA THR A 245 -11.63 -6.68 6.58
C THR A 245 -10.33 -6.61 7.41
N GLY A 246 -9.69 -7.76 7.61
CA GLY A 246 -8.48 -7.93 8.41
C GLY A 246 -8.55 -9.21 9.24
N ASP A 247 -7.40 -9.81 9.52
CA ASP A 247 -7.33 -11.07 10.26
C ASP A 247 -7.13 -10.84 11.78
N TYR A 248 -6.61 -9.66 12.14
CA TYR A 248 -6.24 -9.30 13.50
C TYR A 248 -6.49 -7.81 13.78
N GLY A 249 -6.61 -7.49 15.07
CA GLY A 249 -6.84 -6.15 15.59
C GLY A 249 -8.29 -5.66 15.41
N TYR A 250 -8.67 -4.66 16.19
CA TYR A 250 -10.05 -4.14 16.18
C TYR A 250 -10.34 -3.32 14.92
N ARG A 251 -11.33 -3.75 14.13
CA ARG A 251 -11.73 -3.08 12.88
C ARG A 251 -13.21 -2.71 12.90
N GLU A 252 -13.48 -1.41 13.05
CA GLU A 252 -14.82 -0.82 13.05
C GLU A 252 -15.10 0.01 11.78
N VAL A 253 -16.25 -0.22 11.15
CA VAL A 253 -16.86 0.73 10.21
C VAL A 253 -18.20 1.15 10.78
N VAL A 254 -18.45 2.46 10.87
CA VAL A 254 -19.67 2.99 11.48
C VAL A 254 -20.52 3.67 10.43
N LEU A 255 -21.77 3.23 10.30
CA LEU A 255 -22.82 3.96 9.62
C LEU A 255 -23.50 4.89 10.62
N ILE A 256 -23.68 6.15 10.21
CA ILE A 256 -24.42 7.17 10.95
C ILE A 256 -25.54 7.68 10.04
N ILE A 257 -26.78 7.61 10.51
CA ILE A 257 -27.97 8.18 9.88
C ILE A 257 -28.42 9.35 10.76
N GLU A 258 -28.36 10.57 10.24
CA GLU A 258 -28.65 11.81 10.95
C GLU A 258 -29.94 12.43 10.40
N LEU A 259 -30.85 12.79 11.31
CA LEU A 259 -31.94 13.70 11.02
C LEU A 259 -31.43 15.13 11.16
N GLN A 260 -31.64 15.95 10.14
CA GLN A 260 -31.21 17.35 10.08
C GLN A 260 -32.43 18.26 9.89
N ASP A 261 -32.47 19.36 10.65
CA ASP A 261 -33.43 20.44 10.42
C ASP A 261 -33.09 21.27 9.15
N GLU A 262 -33.90 22.27 8.85
CA GLU A 262 -33.72 23.17 7.68
C GLU A 262 -32.38 23.90 7.67
N THR A 263 -31.80 24.13 8.84
CA THR A 263 -30.50 24.80 9.00
C THR A 263 -29.32 23.84 8.85
N GLY A 264 -29.60 22.53 8.75
CA GLY A 264 -28.59 21.47 8.72
C GLY A 264 -28.11 21.03 10.10
N ARG A 265 -28.75 21.50 11.18
CA ARG A 265 -28.44 21.07 12.55
C ARG A 265 -28.97 19.66 12.76
N VAL A 266 -28.15 18.81 13.37
CA VAL A 266 -28.51 17.42 13.68
C VAL A 266 -29.46 17.40 14.88
N GLU A 267 -30.68 16.92 14.67
CA GLU A 267 -31.70 16.77 15.71
C GLU A 267 -31.66 15.40 16.38
N ASP A 268 -31.38 14.36 15.61
CA ASP A 268 -31.29 12.98 16.11
C ASP A 268 -30.35 12.15 15.21
N CYS A 269 -29.82 11.04 15.72
CA CYS A 269 -28.99 10.13 14.95
C CYS A 269 -29.12 8.66 15.35
N LYS A 270 -29.08 7.77 14.35
CA LYS A 270 -28.90 6.33 14.51
C LYS A 270 -27.49 5.95 14.08
N LYS A 271 -26.82 5.15 14.91
CA LYS A 271 -25.53 4.54 14.58
C LYS A 271 -25.67 3.03 14.43
N GLU A 272 -24.90 2.46 13.51
CA GLU A 272 -24.78 1.02 13.28
C GLU A 272 -23.30 0.70 13.01
N SER A 273 -22.71 -0.22 13.77
CA SER A 273 -21.29 -0.57 13.65
C SER A 273 -21.09 -1.95 13.03
N PHE A 274 -20.14 -2.05 12.11
CA PHE A 274 -19.74 -3.28 11.43
C PHE A 274 -18.33 -3.70 11.87
N PHE A 275 -18.18 -4.96 12.24
CA PHE A 275 -16.96 -5.56 12.78
C PHE A 275 -16.63 -6.88 12.09
N VAL A 276 -15.34 -7.21 12.03
CA VAL A 276 -14.91 -8.52 11.53
C VAL A 276 -15.20 -9.61 12.57
N GLU A 277 -14.90 -9.32 13.83
CA GLU A 277 -14.95 -10.23 14.98
C GLU A 277 -16.37 -10.66 15.30
N MET A 278 -17.34 -9.73 15.14
CA MET A 278 -18.75 -10.01 15.33
C MET A 278 -19.43 -10.58 14.08
N LYS A 279 -18.68 -10.79 12.99
CA LYS A 279 -19.20 -11.25 11.70
C LYS A 279 -20.30 -10.35 11.14
N THR A 280 -20.23 -9.05 11.43
CA THR A 280 -21.15 -8.03 10.92
C THR A 280 -20.55 -7.23 9.76
N ALA A 281 -19.33 -7.52 9.33
CA ALA A 281 -18.76 -6.94 8.11
C ALA A 281 -19.69 -7.09 6.90
N LEU A 282 -19.80 -6.04 6.09
CA LEU A 282 -20.59 -6.02 4.86
C LEU A 282 -19.84 -6.80 3.77
N GLN A 283 -20.37 -7.96 3.36
CA GLN A 283 -19.73 -8.83 2.38
C GLN A 283 -19.83 -8.25 0.96
N TYR A 284 -18.97 -8.70 0.05
CA TYR A 284 -19.04 -8.28 -1.35
C TYR A 284 -20.40 -8.63 -1.97
N ARG A 285 -21.01 -7.65 -2.65
CA ARG A 285 -22.37 -7.70 -3.22
C ARG A 285 -23.49 -7.97 -2.22
N GLU A 286 -23.20 -7.86 -0.93
CA GLU A 286 -24.25 -7.86 0.08
C GLU A 286 -25.02 -6.54 0.03
N LYS A 287 -26.34 -6.64 -0.05
CA LYS A 287 -27.28 -5.54 0.21
C LYS A 287 -27.82 -5.69 1.62
N ARG A 288 -27.65 -4.67 2.46
CA ARG A 288 -28.13 -4.66 3.84
C ARG A 288 -29.16 -3.57 4.04
N CYS A 289 -30.35 -3.96 4.48
CA CYS A 289 -31.44 -3.05 4.80
C CYS A 289 -31.37 -2.66 6.28
N ILE A 290 -31.22 -1.37 6.55
CA ILE A 290 -31.02 -0.82 7.89
C ILE A 290 -32.21 0.09 8.20
N PRO A 291 -33.18 -0.38 9.01
CA PRO A 291 -34.32 0.43 9.38
C PRO A 291 -33.87 1.57 10.30
N PHE A 292 -34.48 2.75 10.13
CA PHE A 292 -34.28 3.89 11.01
C PHE A 292 -35.62 4.51 11.39
N TYR A 293 -35.59 5.24 12.50
CA TYR A 293 -36.74 5.89 13.08
C TYR A 293 -36.27 7.10 13.89
N PHE A 294 -36.97 8.22 13.73
CA PHE A 294 -36.76 9.45 14.48
C PHE A 294 -38.10 10.06 14.92
N HIS A 295 -38.10 10.74 16.06
CA HIS A 295 -39.20 11.64 16.43
C HIS A 295 -38.96 13.00 15.82
N TYR A 296 -39.94 13.52 15.08
CA TYR A 296 -39.84 14.84 14.46
C TYR A 296 -41.22 15.41 14.13
N ASP A 297 -41.49 16.59 14.70
CA ASP A 297 -42.76 17.32 14.54
C ASP A 297 -42.67 18.47 13.53
N GLY A 298 -41.52 18.67 12.86
CA GLY A 298 -41.35 19.71 11.86
C GLY A 298 -41.91 19.32 10.48
N ASP A 299 -42.26 20.35 9.70
CA ASP A 299 -42.86 20.19 8.37
C ASP A 299 -41.84 19.84 7.27
N SER A 300 -40.55 20.14 7.49
CA SER A 300 -39.49 19.83 6.55
C SER A 300 -38.25 19.31 7.27
N TYR A 301 -37.52 18.43 6.60
CA TYR A 301 -36.33 17.79 7.15
C TYR A 301 -35.41 17.28 6.05
N ALA A 302 -34.18 16.97 6.43
CA ALA A 302 -33.28 16.18 5.63
C ALA A 302 -32.74 15.00 6.44
N ILE A 303 -32.44 13.90 5.76
CA ILE A 303 -31.76 12.75 6.37
C ILE A 303 -30.43 12.58 5.65
N LYS A 304 -29.33 12.58 6.42
CA LYS A 304 -27.99 12.34 5.90
C LYS A 304 -27.51 10.97 6.41
N ALA A 305 -27.06 10.10 5.53
CA ALA A 305 -26.34 8.89 5.92
C ALA A 305 -24.88 9.00 5.51
N THR A 306 -23.97 8.66 6.43
CA THR A 306 -22.52 8.62 6.20
C THR A 306 -21.95 7.34 6.76
N ILE A 307 -21.01 6.71 6.05
CA ILE A 307 -20.29 5.54 6.53
C ILE A 307 -18.80 5.85 6.64
N HIS A 308 -18.22 5.53 7.79
CA HIS A 308 -16.88 5.95 8.19
C HIS A 308 -16.02 4.77 8.66
N ARG A 309 -14.73 4.83 8.37
CA ARG A 309 -13.72 3.96 8.98
C ARG A 309 -13.06 4.71 10.14
N ILE A 310 -13.24 4.18 11.36
CA ILE A 310 -12.73 4.79 12.59
C ILE A 310 -11.57 3.96 13.15
N SER A 311 -10.43 4.58 13.49
CA SER A 311 -9.32 3.88 14.15
C SER A 311 -9.69 3.44 15.58
N SER A 312 -8.94 2.50 16.16
CA SER A 312 -9.23 1.97 17.49
C SER A 312 -9.15 3.06 18.57
N HIS A 313 -8.23 4.01 18.43
CA HIS A 313 -8.13 5.19 19.30
C HIS A 313 -9.03 6.36 18.89
N LYS A 314 -9.83 6.23 17.84
CA LYS A 314 -10.71 7.29 17.29
C LYS A 314 -9.99 8.59 16.89
N ASP A 315 -8.69 8.50 16.63
CA ASP A 315 -7.86 9.62 16.16
C ASP A 315 -7.96 9.82 14.63
N THR A 316 -8.51 8.83 13.92
CA THR A 316 -8.70 8.86 12.48
C THR A 316 -10.15 8.54 12.16
N ASP A 317 -10.76 9.41 11.36
CA ASP A 317 -12.12 9.28 10.86
C ASP A 317 -12.12 9.52 9.34
N ILE A 318 -12.41 8.47 8.56
CA ILE A 318 -12.35 8.51 7.10
C ILE A 318 -13.73 8.19 6.54
N LEU A 319 -14.34 9.19 5.88
CA LEU A 319 -15.58 9.03 5.14
C LEU A 319 -15.37 8.07 3.96
N LEU A 320 -16.19 7.03 3.89
CA LEU A 320 -16.17 6.03 2.83
C LEU A 320 -17.28 6.28 1.79
N ALA A 321 -18.47 6.71 2.24
CA ALA A 321 -19.57 7.11 1.37
C ALA A 321 -20.59 7.98 2.13
N GLU A 322 -21.36 8.78 1.39
CA GLU A 322 -22.48 9.54 1.94
C GLU A 322 -23.66 9.60 0.96
N VAL A 323 -24.87 9.76 1.51
CA VAL A 323 -26.09 10.03 0.75
C VAL A 323 -26.99 10.96 1.56
N LYS A 324 -27.77 11.80 0.87
CA LYS A 324 -28.74 12.71 1.49
C LYS A 324 -30.11 12.52 0.87
N TYR A 325 -31.12 12.45 1.73
CA TYR A 325 -32.54 12.55 1.40
C TYR A 325 -33.07 13.90 1.88
N LYS A 326 -33.93 14.54 1.10
CA LYS A 326 -34.64 15.76 1.47
C LYS A 326 -36.12 15.51 1.21
N SER A 327 -36.96 15.82 2.20
CA SER A 327 -38.41 15.80 2.06
C SER A 327 -38.93 17.06 1.38
#